data_AF-A0A2V6FHK7-F1
#
_entry.id   AF-A0A2V6FHK7-F1
#
_cell.length_a   1.000
_cell.length_b   1.000
_cell.length_c   1.000
_cell.angle_alpha   90.00
_cell.angle_beta   90.00
_cell.angle_gamma   90.00
#
_symmetry.space_group_name_H-M   'P 1'
#
loop_
_entity.id
_entity.type
_entity.pdbx_description
1 polymer ?
#
loop_
_entity_poly.entity_id
_entity_poly.type
_entity_poly.pdbx_seq_one_letter_code
_entity_poly.pdbx_strand_id
1 'polypeptide(L)' 'GDAAIAQGNESWQRHTGERGRFVWTDTWIRRHGRWQIVAAEDLDAPESSR' A
#
# COMPACT_ATOMS: atom_id res chain seq x y z
N GLY A 1 0.89 -7.70 19.93
CA GLY A 1 0.61 -8.80 19.01
C GLY A 1 1.76 -8.95 18.03
N ASP A 2 1.87 -10.09 17.36
CA ASP A 2 2.91 -10.35 16.35
C ASP A 2 2.37 -10.23 14.90
N ALA A 3 1.18 -9.65 14.75
CA ALA A 3 0.59 -9.29 13.47
C ALA A 3 0.22 -7.80 13.47
N ALA A 4 0.38 -7.15 12.32
CA ALA A 4 -0.05 -5.77 12.10
C ALA A 4 -0.59 -5.62 10.68
N ILE A 5 -1.55 -4.70 10.53
CA ILE A 5 -2.07 -4.26 9.24
C ILE A 5 -1.67 -2.81 9.07
N ALA A 6 -1.00 -2.48 7.97
CA ALA A 6 -0.74 -1.12 7.55
C ALA A 6 -1.59 -0.83 6.32
N GLN A 7 -2.21 0.35 6.28
CA GLN A 7 -3.00 0.79 5.15
C GLN A 7 -2.61 2.20 4.76
N GLY A 8 -2.72 2.50 3.48
CA GLY A 8 -2.48 3.84 2.99
C GLY A 8 -2.93 4.02 1.56
N ASN A 9 -2.49 5.13 0.97
CA ASN A 9 -2.72 5.44 -0.41
C ASN A 9 -1.51 6.15 -1.00
N GLU A 10 -1.36 6.05 -2.30
CA GLU A 10 -0.33 6.75 -3.05
C GLU A 10 -0.89 7.31 -4.35
N SER A 11 -0.27 8.38 -4.84
CA SER A 11 -0.57 8.97 -6.14
C SER A 11 0.69 8.91 -6.99
N TRP A 12 0.54 8.53 -8.26
CA TRP A 12 1.64 8.43 -9.20
C TRP A 12 1.37 9.23 -10.46
N GLN A 13 2.43 9.59 -11.16
CA GLN A 13 2.39 10.24 -12.46
C GLN A 13 3.46 9.64 -13.37
N ARG A 14 3.06 9.18 -14.55
CA ARG A 14 3.98 8.73 -15.61
C ARG A 14 4.53 9.94 -16.36
N HIS A 15 5.71 9.79 -16.95
CA HIS A 15 6.31 10.84 -17.80
C HIS A 15 5.44 11.24 -19.00
N THR A 16 4.54 10.36 -19.45
CA THR A 16 3.55 10.62 -20.50
C THR A 16 2.38 11.50 -20.03
N GLY A 17 2.33 11.87 -18.75
CA GLY A 17 1.29 12.72 -18.16
C GLY A 17 0.09 11.96 -17.58
N GLU A 18 0.02 10.65 -17.78
CA GLU A 18 -0.97 9.79 -17.13
C GLU A 18 -0.77 9.78 -15.61
N ARG A 19 -1.86 9.85 -14.86
CA ARG A 19 -1.87 9.86 -13.40
C ARG A 19 -2.79 8.79 -12.89
N GLY A 20 -2.50 8.31 -11.68
CA GLY A 20 -3.37 7.37 -11.00
C GLY A 20 -3.15 7.40 -9.50
N ARG A 21 -3.95 6.60 -8.81
CA ARG A 21 -3.90 6.45 -7.36
C ARG A 21 -4.08 4.98 -7.01
N PHE A 22 -3.30 4.52 -6.04
CA PHE A 22 -3.53 3.23 -5.39
C PHE A 22 -3.98 3.45 -3.94
N VAL A 23 -4.85 2.56 -3.47
CA VAL A 23 -5.03 2.29 -2.04
C VAL A 23 -4.43 0.93 -1.76
N TRP A 24 -3.72 0.80 -0.64
CA TRP A 24 -2.93 -0.39 -0.35
C TRP A 24 -3.16 -0.91 1.07
N THR A 25 -3.01 -2.22 1.23
CA THR A 25 -3.02 -2.91 2.52
C THR A 25 -1.85 -3.88 2.61
N ASP A 26 -0.98 -3.67 3.60
CA ASP A 26 0.12 -4.57 3.92
C ASP A 26 -0.19 -5.35 5.19
N THR A 27 -0.03 -6.67 5.11
CA THR A 27 -0.08 -7.55 6.28
C THR A 27 1.34 -7.90 6.73
N TRP A 28 1.63 -7.57 7.98
CA TRP A 28 2.93 -7.77 8.61
C TRP A 28 2.86 -8.85 9.68
N ILE A 29 3.89 -9.70 9.73
CA ILE A 29 4.10 -10.66 10.82
C ILE A 29 5.49 -10.43 11.41
N ARG A 30 5.60 -10.47 12.74
CA ARG A 30 6.88 -10.42 13.45
C ARG A 30 7.41 -11.83 13.67
N ARG A 31 8.55 -12.17 13.05
CA ARG A 31 9.24 -13.45 13.22
C ARG A 31 10.68 -13.21 13.69
N HIS A 32 11.08 -13.87 14.77
CA HIS A 32 12.41 -13.72 15.37
C HIS A 32 12.81 -12.25 15.62
N GLY A 33 11.87 -11.46 16.15
CA GLY A 33 12.08 -10.05 16.47
C GLY A 33 12.13 -9.10 15.25
N ARG A 34 11.89 -9.61 14.03
CA ARG A 34 11.91 -8.81 12.79
C ARG A 34 10.53 -8.78 12.15
N TRP A 35 10.13 -7.61 11.68
CA TRP A 35 8.90 -7.42 10.91
C TRP A 35 9.11 -7.77 9.45
N GLN A 36 8.15 -8.50 8.88
CA GLN A 36 8.15 -8.93 7.49
C GLN A 36 6.76 -8.76 6.91
N ILE A 37 6.67 -8.23 5.69
CA ILE A 37 5.44 -8.25 4.90
C ILE A 37 5.22 -9.68 4.44
N VAL A 38 4.03 -10.23 4.71
CA VAL A 38 3.63 -11.59 4.28
C VAL A 38 2.55 -11.56 3.20
N ALA A 39 1.84 -10.44 3.07
CA ALA A 39 0.92 -10.15 1.98
C ALA A 39 0.88 -8.63 1.75
N ALA A 40 0.81 -8.22 0.50
CA ALA A 40 0.61 -6.84 0.07
C ALA A 40 -0.42 -6.86 -1.06
N GLU A 41 -1.37 -5.94 -1.01
CA GLU A 41 -2.41 -5.78 -2.03
C GLU A 41 -2.62 -4.30 -2.31
N ASP A 42 -2.57 -3.97 -3.60
CA ASP A 42 -2.85 -2.64 -4.14
C ASP A 42 -4.11 -2.71 -5.00
N LEU A 43 -4.96 -1.69 -4.89
CA LEU A 43 -6.15 -1.53 -5.71
C LEU A 43 -6.10 -0.18 -6.43
N ASP A 44 -6.35 -0.21 -7.74
CA ASP A 44 -6.60 1.01 -8.52
C ASP A 44 -7.78 1.76 -7.91
N ALA A 45 -7.55 3.02 -7.54
CA ALA A 45 -8.57 3.90 -6.99
C ALA A 45 -8.74 5.13 -7.88
N PRO A 46 -9.95 5.72 -7.95
CA PRO A 46 -10.12 7.03 -8.55
C PRO A 46 -9.17 8.05 -7.92
N GLU A 47 -8.65 8.98 -8.72
CA GLU A 47 -7.94 10.14 -8.17
C GLU A 47 -8.81 10.82 -7.11
N SER A 48 -8.23 11.17 -5.96
CA SER A 48 -9.02 11.87 -4.94
C SER A 48 -9.42 13.24 -5.46
N SER A 49 -10.71 13.55 -5.41
CA SER A 49 -11.19 14.91 -5.61
C SER A 49 -10.48 15.82 -4.60
N ARG A 50 -9.77 16.83 -5.10
CA ARG A 50 -9.09 17.84 -4.28
C ARG A 50 -10.07 18.66 -3.47
#